data_AF-A0A0F9PKP8-F1
#
_entry.id   AF-A0A0F9PKP8-F1
#
_cell.length_a   1.000
_cell.length_b   1.000
_cell.length_c   1.000
_cell.angle_alpha   90.00
_cell.angle_beta   90.00
_cell.angle_gamma   90.00
#
_symmetry.space_group_name_H-M   'P 1'
#
loop_
_entity.id
_entity.type
_entity.pdbx_description
1 polymer ?
#
loop_
_entity_poly.entity_id
_entity_poly.type
_entity_poly.pdbx_seq_one_letter_code
_entity_poly.pdbx_strand_id
1 'polypeptide(L)'
;MESPSWVKLSESKLLYSESDSLIMSMSPMTKEERAAYMRAYRKNNPEYRDRERLYLKNWRKLNPEKTRKHRLTQLEKQRVWVKKYKENNPDKVSAHIRARYLPLDSECSSCASKDSLEHHHPDYSKPDQTVTLCKKCHTKIHGEKESEIF
;
A
#
# COMPACT_ATOMS: atom_id res chain seq x y z
N MET A 1 8.12 40.20 -13.03
CA MET A 1 7.87 38.86 -12.48
C MET A 1 9.22 38.29 -12.06
N GLU A 2 9.59 38.51 -10.80
CA GLU A 2 10.87 38.08 -10.26
C GLU A 2 10.88 36.56 -10.09
N SER A 3 11.88 35.90 -10.66
CA SER A 3 12.07 34.46 -10.53
C SER A 3 12.26 34.10 -9.04
N PRO A 4 11.56 33.08 -8.51
CA PRO A 4 11.76 32.67 -7.12
C PRO A 4 13.21 32.30 -6.90
N SER A 5 13.90 33.10 -6.08
CA SER A 5 15.22 32.80 -5.54
C SER A 5 15.19 31.39 -4.97
N TRP A 6 15.82 30.46 -5.68
CA TRP A 6 16.02 29.09 -5.23
C TRP A 6 16.76 29.16 -3.90
N VAL A 7 16.02 29.00 -2.81
CA VAL A 7 16.57 28.81 -1.47
C VAL A 7 17.61 27.70 -1.59
N LYS A 8 18.87 28.07 -1.50
CA LYS A 8 20.02 27.18 -1.49
C LYS A 8 19.88 26.26 -0.27
N LEU A 9 19.18 25.14 -0.43
CA LEU A 9 19.28 23.97 0.44
C LEU A 9 20.65 23.29 0.22
N SER A 10 21.73 24.08 0.13
CA SER A 10 23.06 23.58 -0.21
C SER A 10 23.87 23.13 1.00
N GLU A 11 23.38 23.29 2.23
CA GLU A 11 24.20 23.00 3.41
C GLU A 11 23.45 22.35 4.59
N SER A 12 22.32 21.68 4.35
CA SER A 12 22.08 20.52 5.22
C SER A 12 23.10 19.46 4.79
N LYS A 13 24.30 19.52 5.38
CA LYS A 13 25.21 18.39 5.48
C LYS A 13 24.39 17.29 6.16
N LEU A 14 23.61 16.55 5.36
CA LEU A 14 23.18 15.22 5.72
C LEU A 14 24.52 14.53 6.00
N LEU A 15 24.80 14.34 7.28
CA LEU A 15 25.89 13.51 7.76
C LEU A 15 25.60 12.12 7.21
N TYR A 16 25.96 11.92 5.95
CA TYR A 16 26.11 10.61 5.37
C TYR A 16 27.15 9.95 6.24
N SER A 17 26.72 8.89 6.89
CA SER A 17 27.64 8.05 7.63
C SER A 17 28.72 7.57 6.67
N GLU A 18 29.95 7.35 7.13
CA GLU A 18 31.02 6.83 6.25
C GLU A 18 30.62 5.48 5.60
N SER A 19 29.66 4.76 6.16
CA SER A 19 29.05 3.58 5.55
C SER A 19 28.23 3.87 4.28
N ASP A 20 27.68 5.08 4.12
CA ASP A 20 26.89 5.44 2.94
C ASP A 20 27.77 5.81 1.73
N SER A 21 29.01 6.26 1.95
CA SER A 21 29.96 6.55 0.85
C SER A 21 30.53 5.26 0.23
N LEU A 22 30.63 4.18 1.01
CA LEU A 22 31.09 2.87 0.55
C LEU A 22 30.16 2.23 -0.51
N ILE A 23 28.88 2.59 -0.51
CA ILE A 23 27.90 2.08 -1.48
C ILE A 23 28.14 2.65 -2.89
N MET A 24 28.75 3.83 -3.01
CA MET A 24 29.01 4.46 -4.31
C MET A 24 30.27 3.95 -5.01
N SER A 25 31.12 3.17 -4.33
CA SER A 25 32.33 2.56 -4.88
C SER A 25 32.16 1.08 -5.26
N MET A 26 30.97 0.51 -5.13
CA MET A 26 30.69 -0.87 -5.54
C MET A 26 30.49 -0.95 -7.06
N SER A 27 30.92 -2.06 -7.67
CA SER A 27 30.62 -2.40 -9.06
C SER A 27 29.13 -2.23 -9.37
N PRO A 28 28.74 -1.91 -10.62
CA PRO A 28 27.33 -1.73 -10.97
C PRO A 28 26.54 -3.00 -10.67
N MET A 29 25.73 -2.94 -9.61
CA MET A 29 24.84 -4.02 -9.22
C MET A 29 23.60 -4.02 -10.12
N THR A 30 23.08 -5.21 -10.39
CA THR A 30 21.74 -5.39 -10.97
C THR A 30 20.68 -4.81 -10.03
N LYS A 31 19.49 -4.55 -10.58
CA LYS A 31 18.36 -4.02 -9.80
C LYS A 31 17.95 -5.00 -8.69
N GLU A 32 18.02 -6.29 -8.97
CA GLU A 32 17.67 -7.40 -8.10
C GLU A 32 18.64 -7.49 -6.93
N GLU A 33 19.95 -7.44 -7.21
CA GLU A 33 21.00 -7.41 -6.20
C GLU A 33 20.87 -6.19 -5.29
N ARG A 34 20.62 -5.01 -5.88
CA ARG A 34 20.43 -3.78 -5.10
C ARG A 34 19.22 -3.88 -4.18
N ALA A 35 18.12 -4.46 -4.67
CA ALA A 35 16.93 -4.69 -3.85
C ALA A 35 17.21 -5.70 -2.73
N ALA A 36 17.93 -6.79 -3.00
CA ALA A 36 18.33 -7.78 -2.00
C ALA A 36 19.23 -7.16 -0.91
N TYR A 37 20.23 -6.39 -1.33
CA TYR A 37 21.10 -5.64 -0.44
C TYR A 37 20.29 -4.68 0.45
N MET A 38 19.44 -3.82 -0.13
CA MET A 38 18.64 -2.88 0.68
C MET A 38 17.67 -3.59 1.63
N ARG A 39 17.16 -4.77 1.27
CA ARG A 39 16.36 -5.60 2.19
C ARG A 39 17.19 -6.08 3.37
N ALA A 40 18.38 -6.65 3.12
CA ALA A 40 19.29 -7.11 4.17
C ALA A 40 19.76 -5.94 5.05
N TYR A 41 20.13 -4.82 4.43
CA TYR A 41 20.55 -3.61 5.12
C TYR A 41 19.46 -3.09 6.06
N ARG A 42 18.21 -2.95 5.59
CA ARG A 42 17.07 -2.52 6.44
C ARG A 42 16.75 -3.51 7.57
N LYS A 43 17.07 -4.80 7.40
CA LYS A 43 16.90 -5.82 8.45
C LYS A 43 17.97 -5.66 9.53
N ASN A 44 19.20 -5.38 9.13
CA ASN A 44 20.34 -5.27 10.03
C ASN A 44 20.51 -3.88 10.65
N ASN A 45 19.85 -2.85 10.11
CA ASN A 45 19.94 -1.45 10.57
C ASN A 45 18.53 -0.93 10.88
N PRO A 46 17.91 -1.30 12.02
CA PRO A 46 16.55 -0.86 12.36
C PRO A 46 16.44 0.66 12.50
N GLU A 47 17.49 1.33 12.98
CA GLU A 47 17.56 2.79 13.14
C GLU A 47 17.51 3.53 11.79
N TYR A 48 17.90 2.88 10.69
CA TYR A 48 17.74 3.43 9.35
C TYR A 48 16.27 3.81 9.07
N ARG A 49 15.30 2.98 9.50
CA ARG A 49 13.88 3.26 9.28
C ARG A 49 13.41 4.50 10.02
N ASP A 50 13.90 4.71 11.24
CA ASP A 50 13.55 5.88 12.03
C ASP A 50 14.18 7.16 11.45
N ARG A 51 15.43 7.09 10.98
CA ARG A 51 16.07 8.19 10.23
C ARG A 51 15.30 8.53 8.97
N GLU A 52 14.93 7.53 8.16
CA GLU A 52 14.15 7.71 6.93
C GLU A 52 12.77 8.32 7.23
N ARG A 53 12.11 7.87 8.29
CA ARG A 53 10.82 8.43 8.75
C ARG A 53 10.95 9.89 9.17
N LEU A 54 11.96 10.23 9.97
CA LEU A 54 12.20 11.60 10.42
C LEU A 54 12.56 12.52 9.25
N TYR A 55 13.41 12.05 8.35
CA TYR A 55 13.75 12.74 7.11
C TYR A 55 12.50 13.04 6.28
N LEU A 56 11.66 12.05 5.99
CA LEU A 56 10.42 12.24 5.23
C LEU A 56 9.45 13.18 5.94
N LYS A 57 9.34 13.11 7.28
CA LYS A 57 8.52 14.03 8.08
C LYS A 57 9.01 15.47 7.92
N ASN A 58 10.31 15.71 8.05
CA ASN A 58 10.90 17.04 7.89
C ASN A 58 10.79 17.55 6.45
N TRP A 59 11.04 16.68 5.47
CA TRP A 59 10.88 17.01 4.05
C TRP A 59 9.47 17.48 3.73
N ARG A 60 8.43 16.80 4.23
CA ARG A 60 7.02 17.19 4.05
C ARG A 60 6.71 18.55 4.68
N LYS A 61 7.27 18.84 5.85
CA LYS A 61 7.14 20.15 6.53
C LYS A 61 7.79 21.28 5.72
N LEU A 62 8.97 21.03 5.17
CA LEU A 62 9.72 22.01 4.37
C LEU A 62 9.18 22.15 2.94
N ASN A 63 8.45 21.15 2.43
CA ASN A 63 7.92 21.13 1.07
C ASN A 63 6.40 20.90 1.06
N PRO A 64 5.60 21.78 1.70
CA PRO A 64 4.15 21.60 1.80
C PRO A 64 3.48 21.64 0.42
N GLU A 65 3.94 22.50 -0.48
CA GLU A 65 3.41 22.62 -1.84
C GLU A 65 3.64 21.38 -2.70
N LYS A 66 4.85 20.81 -2.66
CA LYS A 66 5.13 19.54 -3.37
C LYS A 66 4.29 18.40 -2.81
N THR A 67 4.14 18.35 -1.48
CA THR A 67 3.32 17.35 -0.80
C THR A 67 1.85 17.48 -1.21
N ARG A 68 1.32 18.72 -1.25
CA ARG A 68 -0.04 19.02 -1.70
C ARG A 68 -0.26 18.62 -3.16
N LYS A 69 0.64 19.02 -4.07
CA LYS A 69 0.58 18.66 -5.48
C LYS A 69 0.59 17.14 -5.67
N HIS A 70 1.51 16.45 -5.01
CA HIS A 70 1.58 14.99 -5.06
C HIS A 70 0.26 14.35 -4.58
N ARG A 71 -0.29 14.82 -3.44
CA ARG A 71 -1.57 14.33 -2.93
C ARG A 71 -2.70 14.52 -3.93
N LEU A 72 -2.83 15.69 -4.55
CA LEU A 72 -3.85 15.96 -5.56
C LEU A 72 -3.72 15.04 -6.77
N THR A 73 -2.49 14.83 -7.27
CA THR A 73 -2.24 13.89 -8.37
C THR A 73 -2.60 12.45 -8.00
N GLN A 74 -2.31 12.00 -6.78
CA GLN A 74 -2.69 10.66 -6.32
C GLN A 74 -4.20 10.51 -6.18
N LEU A 75 -4.89 11.53 -5.65
CA LEU A 75 -6.35 11.55 -5.56
C LEU A 75 -7.00 11.45 -6.94
N GLU A 76 -6.47 12.17 -7.94
CA GLU A 76 -7.00 12.10 -9.29
C GLU A 76 -6.79 10.71 -9.92
N LYS A 77 -5.60 10.13 -9.77
CA LYS A 77 -5.33 8.75 -10.19
C LYS A 77 -6.29 7.77 -9.51
N GLN A 78 -6.53 7.94 -8.21
CA GLN A 78 -7.45 7.11 -7.44
C GLN A 78 -8.89 7.26 -7.96
N ARG A 79 -9.35 8.47 -8.26
CA ARG A 79 -10.69 8.72 -8.83
C ARG A 79 -10.87 8.01 -10.16
N VAL A 80 -9.91 8.15 -11.08
CA VAL A 80 -9.95 7.48 -12.37
C VAL A 80 -9.96 5.96 -12.20
N TRP A 81 -9.11 5.43 -11.32
CA TRP A 81 -9.07 4.00 -11.03
C TRP A 81 -10.39 3.48 -10.44
N VAL A 82 -10.94 4.16 -9.42
CA VAL A 82 -12.23 3.80 -8.80
C VAL A 82 -13.35 3.84 -9.82
N LYS A 83 -13.39 4.86 -10.68
CA LYS A 83 -14.38 4.97 -11.76
C LYS A 83 -14.31 3.76 -12.69
N LYS A 84 -13.12 3.47 -13.24
CA LYS A 84 -12.90 2.31 -14.11
C LYS A 84 -13.23 0.99 -13.42
N TYR A 85 -12.86 0.84 -12.15
CA TYR A 85 -13.17 -0.36 -11.37
C TYR A 85 -14.68 -0.58 -11.27
N LYS A 86 -15.45 0.47 -10.99
CA LYS A 86 -16.92 0.41 -10.91
C LYS A 86 -17.56 0.08 -12.25
N GLU A 87 -17.08 0.69 -13.32
CA GLU A 87 -17.56 0.42 -14.68
C GLU A 87 -17.28 -1.04 -15.10
N ASN A 88 -16.10 -1.56 -14.75
CA ASN A 88 -15.69 -2.92 -15.15
C ASN A 88 -16.17 -4.02 -14.19
N ASN A 89 -16.66 -3.69 -13.00
CA ASN A 89 -17.06 -4.67 -11.98
C ASN A 89 -18.39 -4.26 -11.31
N PRO A 90 -19.47 -4.01 -12.06
CA PRO A 90 -20.74 -3.55 -11.50
C PRO A 90 -21.32 -4.55 -10.48
N ASP A 91 -21.23 -5.86 -10.75
CA ASP A 91 -21.75 -6.91 -9.87
C ASP A 91 -21.03 -6.92 -8.51
N LYS A 92 -19.68 -6.81 -8.52
CA LYS A 92 -18.90 -6.74 -7.27
C LYS A 92 -19.23 -5.51 -6.45
N VAL A 93 -19.45 -4.37 -7.11
CA VAL A 93 -19.83 -3.13 -6.44
C VAL A 93 -21.23 -3.25 -5.84
N SER A 94 -22.18 -3.82 -6.58
CA SER A 94 -23.54 -4.09 -6.13
C SER A 94 -23.55 -5.01 -4.91
N ALA A 95 -22.87 -6.15 -5.00
CA ALA A 95 -22.70 -7.10 -3.91
C ALA A 95 -22.09 -6.46 -2.65
N HIS A 96 -21.01 -5.70 -2.81
CA HIS A 96 -20.38 -5.02 -1.68
C HIS A 96 -21.27 -3.95 -1.03
N ILE A 97 -22.05 -3.20 -1.82
CA ILE A 97 -23.03 -2.25 -1.29
C ILE A 97 -24.12 -3.00 -0.51
N ARG A 98 -24.61 -4.12 -1.05
CA ARG A 98 -25.67 -4.92 -0.44
C ARG A 98 -25.23 -5.55 0.88
N ALA A 99 -24.02 -6.12 0.92
CA ALA A 99 -23.47 -6.78 2.10
C ALA A 99 -23.42 -5.88 3.36
N ARG A 100 -23.30 -4.56 3.20
CA ARG A 100 -23.29 -3.62 4.34
C ARG A 100 -24.55 -3.64 5.20
N TYR A 101 -25.64 -4.16 4.66
CA TYR A 101 -26.94 -4.21 5.32
C TYR A 101 -27.35 -5.63 5.71
N LEU A 102 -26.53 -6.64 5.39
CA LEU A 102 -26.79 -8.01 5.79
C LEU A 102 -26.19 -8.25 7.18
N PRO A 103 -26.87 -8.98 8.08
CA PRO A 103 -26.26 -9.39 9.33
C PRO A 103 -25.16 -10.42 9.05
N LEU A 104 -24.08 -10.36 9.82
CA LEU A 104 -23.09 -11.44 9.88
C LEU A 104 -23.63 -12.56 10.76
N ASP A 105 -23.25 -13.79 10.43
CA ASP A 105 -23.43 -14.94 11.32
C ASP A 105 -22.55 -14.78 12.57
N SER A 106 -22.86 -15.54 13.62
CA SER A 106 -22.11 -15.48 14.88
C SER A 106 -20.68 -16.05 14.80
N GLU A 107 -20.37 -16.80 13.75
CA GLU A 107 -19.10 -17.49 13.58
C GLU A 107 -18.76 -17.73 12.11
N CYS A 108 -17.47 -17.96 11.85
CA CYS A 108 -16.95 -18.29 10.54
C CYS A 108 -17.45 -19.66 10.08
N SER A 109 -18.07 -19.74 8.91
CA SER A 109 -18.58 -21.00 8.34
C SER A 109 -17.49 -22.04 8.03
N SER A 110 -16.22 -21.62 7.93
CA SER A 110 -15.10 -22.51 7.61
C SER A 110 -14.33 -23.01 8.83
N CYS A 111 -14.22 -22.23 9.92
CA CYS A 111 -13.40 -22.59 11.08
C CYS A 111 -14.02 -22.28 12.43
N ALA A 112 -15.28 -21.84 12.48
CA ALA A 112 -16.04 -21.44 13.67
C ALA A 112 -15.40 -20.31 14.51
N SER A 113 -14.34 -19.63 14.01
CA SER A 113 -13.80 -18.44 14.68
C SER A 113 -14.85 -17.35 14.75
N LYS A 114 -14.88 -16.62 15.87
CA LYS A 114 -15.76 -15.46 16.09
C LYS A 114 -15.04 -14.13 15.88
N ASP A 115 -13.76 -14.17 15.53
CA ASP A 115 -12.92 -12.98 15.38
C ASP A 115 -12.88 -12.49 13.93
N SER A 116 -12.98 -11.17 13.74
CA SER A 116 -12.79 -10.50 12.44
C SER A 116 -13.64 -11.10 11.32
N LEU A 117 -14.95 -11.22 11.57
CA LEU A 117 -15.93 -11.74 10.62
C LEU A 117 -16.17 -10.74 9.47
N GLU A 118 -16.24 -11.25 8.24
CA GLU A 118 -16.42 -10.51 7.01
C GLU A 118 -17.40 -11.27 6.09
N HIS A 119 -18.15 -10.54 5.26
CA HIS A 119 -18.97 -11.17 4.22
C HIS A 119 -18.07 -11.60 3.05
N HIS A 120 -18.21 -12.87 2.66
CA HIS A 120 -17.68 -13.39 1.42
C HIS A 120 -18.84 -13.67 0.46
N HIS A 121 -18.71 -13.26 -0.80
CA HIS A 121 -19.65 -13.60 -1.86
C HIS A 121 -19.07 -14.74 -2.70
N PRO A 122 -19.61 -15.98 -2.59
CA PRO A 122 -19.20 -17.08 -3.47
C PRO A 122 -19.51 -16.79 -4.94
N ASP A 123 -20.63 -16.10 -5.17
CA ASP A 123 -21.14 -15.68 -6.47
C ASP A 123 -21.53 -14.20 -6.41
N TYR A 124 -20.73 -13.34 -7.04
CA TYR A 124 -20.98 -11.89 -7.06
C TYR A 124 -22.23 -11.49 -7.84
N SER A 125 -22.80 -12.36 -8.68
CA SER A 125 -24.06 -12.10 -9.37
C SER A 125 -25.29 -12.17 -8.45
N LYS A 126 -25.12 -12.69 -7.23
CA LYS A 126 -26.18 -12.87 -6.23
C LYS A 126 -25.82 -12.06 -4.97
N PRO A 127 -26.11 -10.74 -4.95
CA PRO A 127 -25.62 -9.84 -3.91
C PRO A 127 -26.17 -10.16 -2.50
N ASP A 128 -27.31 -10.84 -2.39
CA ASP A 128 -27.89 -11.30 -1.13
C ASP A 128 -27.27 -12.61 -0.61
N GLN A 129 -26.54 -13.35 -1.45
CA GLN A 129 -25.89 -14.59 -1.06
C GLN A 129 -24.49 -14.28 -0.54
N THR A 130 -24.37 -14.24 0.78
CA THR A 130 -23.08 -14.13 1.49
C THR A 130 -22.87 -15.32 2.40
N VAL A 131 -21.60 -15.63 2.66
CA VAL A 131 -21.19 -16.50 3.75
C VAL A 131 -20.30 -15.71 4.71
N THR A 132 -20.49 -15.92 6.00
CA THR A 132 -19.66 -15.27 7.03
C THR A 132 -18.36 -16.03 7.19
N LEU A 133 -17.23 -15.35 6.96
CA LEU A 133 -15.90 -15.91 7.13
C LEU A 133 -15.04 -15.01 8.02
N CYS A 134 -14.14 -15.60 8.80
CA CYS A 134 -13.09 -14.81 9.42
C CYS A 134 -12.08 -14.35 8.35
N LYS A 135 -11.42 -13.22 8.59
CA LYS A 135 -10.43 -12.63 7.68
C LYS A 135 -9.37 -13.62 7.16
N LYS A 136 -8.92 -14.57 8.00
CA LYS A 136 -7.94 -15.61 7.61
C LYS A 136 -8.50 -16.55 6.53
N CYS A 137 -9.70 -17.12 6.77
CA CYS A 137 -10.36 -17.98 5.79
C CYS A 137 -10.74 -17.20 4.52
N HIS A 138 -11.20 -15.96 4.67
CA HIS A 138 -11.55 -15.10 3.55
C HIS A 138 -10.34 -14.84 2.63
N THR A 139 -9.17 -14.52 3.22
CA THR A 139 -7.92 -14.33 2.48
C THR A 139 -7.47 -15.62 1.79
N LYS A 140 -7.60 -16.78 2.45
CA LYS A 140 -7.25 -18.09 1.88
C LYS A 140 -8.02 -18.36 0.59
N ILE A 141 -9.34 -18.16 0.62
CA ILE A 141 -10.20 -18.36 -0.57
C ILE A 141 -9.83 -17.41 -1.70
N HIS A 142 -9.47 -16.16 -1.40
CA HIS A 142 -9.03 -15.21 -2.42
C HIS A 142 -7.63 -15.49 -2.96
N GLY A 143 -6.72 -16.02 -2.14
CA GLY A 143 -5.35 -16.37 -2.54
C GLY A 143 -5.26 -17.63 -3.40
N GLU A 144 -6.12 -18.63 -3.17
CA GLU A 144 -6.10 -19.90 -3.92
C GLU A 144 -6.57 -19.75 -5.38
N LYS A 145 -7.44 -18.77 -5.68
CA LYS A 145 -7.99 -18.59 -7.03
C LYS A 145 -7.03 -17.95 -8.04
N GLU A 146 -5.94 -17.30 -7.59
CA GLU A 146 -4.96 -16.69 -8.51
C GLU A 146 -3.96 -17.71 -9.09
N SER A 147 -3.85 -18.92 -8.52
CA SER A 147 -2.91 -19.95 -9.00
C SER A 147 -3.46 -20.91 -10.06
N GLU A 148 -4.77 -20.90 -10.34
CA GLU A 148 -5.39 -21.81 -11.34
C GLU A 148 -5.59 -21.18 -12.72
N ILE A 149 -5.19 -19.91 -12.91
CA ILE A 149 -5.38 -19.16 -14.15
C ILE A 149 -4.05 -19.00 -14.94
N PHE A 150 -2.96 -19.67 -14.51
CA PHE A 150 -1.66 -19.61 -15.18
C PHE A 150 -1.17 -20.99 -15.63
#